data_AF-K9ZDP8-F1
#
_entry.id   AF-K9ZDP8-F1
#
_cell.length_a   1.000
_cell.length_b   1.000
_cell.length_c   1.000
_cell.angle_alpha   90.00
_cell.angle_beta   90.00
_cell.angle_gamma   90.00
#
_symmetry.space_group_name_H-M   'P 1'
#
loop_
_entity.id
_entity.type
_entity.pdbx_description
1 polymer ?
#
loop_
_entity_poly.entity_id
_entity_poly.type
_entity_poly.pdbx_seq_one_letter_code
_entity_poly.pdbx_strand_id
1 'polypeptide(L)'
;MSTVLSPEILIPLSIQERKSLILHHASLIDVTHIADEDLHIAYKYGKIISSIAPAYFKYQILRDKQNYSNLKLDKQSQLISSKTEKFAVIFIDWLKTDFEKKSAILEHHPNPRNLFELCGAKLLVTSNSVTRSLSTKMGILWEEIADISPYVIIPEFEFGIKIKGIDIILFIGESIKFAQLKTLKGTLTGSQKNRAKKELIIHDNPLFISAFDLGDWTFNDPKIPRIAGKEFWHNIHIDYDLVETHVKNMLQKIDQAFAELATK
;
A
#
# COMPACT_ATOMS: atom_id res chain seq x y z
N MET A 1 -11.96 15.38 -31.29
CA MET A 1 -10.71 14.70 -31.68
C MET A 1 -10.41 13.65 -30.61
N SER A 2 -10.32 12.38 -30.99
CA SER A 2 -9.94 11.29 -30.06
C SER A 2 -8.44 11.36 -29.83
N THR A 3 -7.99 12.21 -28.91
CA THR A 3 -6.61 12.20 -28.44
C THR A 3 -6.46 11.02 -27.49
N VAL A 4 -5.91 9.91 -27.98
CA VAL A 4 -5.51 8.79 -27.13
C VAL A 4 -4.51 9.35 -26.11
N LEU A 5 -4.84 9.26 -24.83
CA LEU A 5 -3.93 9.65 -23.76
C LEU A 5 -2.69 8.75 -23.85
N SER A 6 -1.50 9.34 -23.98
CA SER A 6 -0.25 8.60 -24.13
C SER A 6 0.74 8.96 -23.03
N PRO A 7 1.65 8.05 -22.64
CA PRO A 7 2.66 8.38 -21.63
C PRO A 7 3.53 9.56 -22.01
N GLU A 8 3.85 9.74 -23.30
CA GLU A 8 4.68 10.86 -23.78
C GLU A 8 4.04 12.21 -23.47
N ILE A 9 2.71 12.28 -23.43
CA ILE A 9 1.96 13.45 -23.00
C ILE A 9 1.97 13.58 -21.47
N LEU A 10 1.80 12.47 -20.75
CA LEU A 10 1.64 12.48 -19.29
C LEU A 10 2.95 12.69 -18.52
N ILE A 11 4.03 12.04 -18.94
CA ILE A 11 5.30 11.99 -18.22
C ILE A 11 5.89 13.38 -17.96
N PRO A 12 5.89 14.33 -18.92
CA PRO A 12 6.45 15.67 -18.68
C PRO A 12 5.61 16.53 -17.74
N LEU A 13 4.35 16.17 -17.51
CA LEU A 13 3.39 16.96 -16.74
C LEU A 13 3.57 16.77 -15.24
N SER A 14 3.14 17.76 -14.47
CA SER A 14 2.98 17.63 -13.02
C SER A 14 1.88 16.63 -12.65
N ILE A 15 1.91 16.14 -11.41
CA ILE A 15 0.88 15.21 -10.89
C ILE A 15 -0.53 15.79 -11.04
N GLN A 16 -0.73 17.10 -10.81
CA GLN A 16 -2.05 17.74 -10.92
C GLN A 16 -2.55 17.81 -12.36
N GLU A 17 -1.66 18.05 -13.32
CA GLU A 17 -2.00 18.06 -14.74
C GLU A 17 -2.32 16.65 -15.25
N ARG A 18 -1.49 15.66 -14.88
CA ARG A 18 -1.76 14.23 -15.16
C ARG A 18 -3.12 13.81 -14.62
N LYS A 19 -3.40 14.16 -13.36
CA LYS A 19 -4.69 13.92 -12.69
C LYS A 19 -5.82 14.50 -13.52
N SER A 20 -5.74 15.78 -13.88
CA SER A 20 -6.78 16.49 -14.61
C SER A 20 -7.08 15.84 -15.96
N LEU A 21 -6.05 15.42 -16.70
CA LEU A 21 -6.22 14.69 -17.97
C LEU A 21 -6.88 13.33 -17.77
N ILE A 22 -6.42 12.54 -16.79
CA ILE A 22 -7.02 11.23 -16.51
C ILE A 22 -8.48 11.39 -16.11
N LEU A 23 -8.82 12.36 -15.26
CA LEU A 23 -10.20 12.65 -14.85
C LEU A 23 -11.07 13.05 -16.05
N HIS A 24 -10.56 13.89 -16.94
CA HIS A 24 -11.26 14.29 -18.16
C HIS A 24 -11.56 13.07 -19.03
N HIS A 25 -10.56 12.25 -19.36
CA HIS A 25 -10.75 11.06 -20.18
C HIS A 25 -11.64 10.01 -19.50
N ALA A 26 -11.52 9.85 -18.18
CA ALA A 26 -12.36 8.94 -17.41
C ALA A 26 -13.85 9.33 -17.45
N SER A 27 -14.16 10.63 -17.51
CA SER A 27 -15.54 11.11 -17.60
C SER A 27 -16.28 10.62 -18.85
N LEU A 28 -15.53 10.31 -19.92
CA LEU A 28 -16.04 9.87 -21.22
C LEU A 28 -16.35 8.35 -21.27
N ILE A 29 -15.99 7.59 -20.24
CA ILE A 29 -16.19 6.14 -20.19
C ILE A 29 -17.63 5.82 -19.78
N ASP A 30 -18.26 4.94 -20.55
CA ASP A 30 -19.54 4.33 -20.21
C ASP A 30 -19.38 3.24 -19.12
N VAL A 31 -20.30 3.26 -18.16
CA VAL A 31 -20.34 2.39 -16.97
C VAL A 31 -21.69 1.72 -16.76
N THR A 32 -22.60 1.80 -17.73
CA THR A 32 -23.94 1.20 -17.65
C THR A 32 -23.96 -0.30 -17.35
N HIS A 33 -22.88 -1.00 -17.66
CA HIS A 33 -22.70 -2.43 -17.36
C HIS A 33 -22.22 -2.73 -15.92
N ILE A 34 -21.84 -1.71 -15.15
CA ILE A 34 -21.43 -1.85 -13.74
C ILE A 34 -22.65 -1.55 -12.86
N ALA A 35 -23.18 -2.59 -12.21
CA ALA A 35 -24.39 -2.46 -11.39
C ALA A 35 -24.19 -1.65 -10.09
N ASP A 36 -22.98 -1.68 -9.52
CA ASP A 36 -22.67 -0.99 -8.28
C ASP A 36 -22.16 0.43 -8.58
N GLU A 37 -23.01 1.43 -8.38
CA GLU A 37 -22.71 2.84 -8.66
C GLU A 37 -21.49 3.36 -7.89
N ASP A 38 -21.26 2.84 -6.68
CA ASP A 38 -20.10 3.18 -5.85
C ASP A 38 -18.76 2.77 -6.49
N LEU A 39 -18.80 1.92 -7.52
CA LEU A 39 -17.64 1.41 -8.24
C LEU A 39 -17.46 2.03 -9.63
N HIS A 40 -18.39 2.87 -10.09
CA HIS A 40 -18.30 3.52 -11.41
C HIS A 40 -17.01 4.32 -11.56
N ILE A 41 -16.70 5.16 -10.57
CA ILE A 41 -15.49 6.00 -10.59
C ILE A 41 -14.22 5.13 -10.63
N ALA A 42 -14.17 4.09 -9.81
CA ALA A 42 -13.02 3.19 -9.75
C ALA A 42 -12.80 2.47 -11.09
N TYR A 43 -13.87 1.97 -11.70
CA TYR A 43 -13.82 1.35 -13.03
C TYR A 43 -13.31 2.32 -14.09
N LYS A 44 -13.85 3.56 -14.15
CA LYS A 44 -13.43 4.57 -15.13
C LYS A 44 -11.93 4.88 -15.00
N TYR A 45 -11.44 5.08 -13.79
CA TYR A 45 -10.02 5.33 -13.56
C TYR A 45 -9.17 4.12 -13.91
N GLY A 46 -9.59 2.91 -13.52
CA GLY A 46 -8.91 1.68 -13.86
C GLY A 46 -8.78 1.48 -15.37
N LYS A 47 -9.83 1.76 -16.14
CA LYS A 47 -9.81 1.64 -17.61
C LYS A 47 -8.89 2.66 -18.28
N ILE A 48 -8.88 3.92 -17.85
CA ILE A 48 -7.93 4.90 -18.38
C ILE A 48 -6.49 4.53 -18.02
N ILE A 49 -6.23 4.12 -16.78
CA ILE A 49 -4.87 3.73 -16.41
C ILE A 49 -4.45 2.47 -17.17
N SER A 50 -5.34 1.49 -17.35
CA SER A 50 -5.04 0.26 -18.08
C SER A 50 -4.65 0.53 -19.53
N SER A 51 -5.21 1.54 -20.18
CA SER A 51 -4.88 1.86 -21.58
C SER A 51 -3.51 2.52 -21.72
N ILE A 52 -3.06 3.28 -20.71
CA ILE A 52 -1.75 3.95 -20.74
C ILE A 52 -0.63 3.12 -20.11
N ALA A 53 -0.97 2.19 -19.19
CA ALA A 53 0.00 1.50 -18.35
C ALA A 53 1.09 0.73 -19.14
N PRO A 54 0.80 -0.01 -20.23
CA PRO A 54 1.84 -0.75 -20.95
C PRO A 54 2.99 0.14 -21.44
N ALA A 55 2.67 1.27 -22.07
CA ALA A 55 3.67 2.22 -22.54
C ALA A 55 4.31 2.98 -21.36
N TYR A 56 3.57 3.24 -20.28
CA TYR A 56 4.10 3.86 -19.07
C TYR A 56 5.18 2.99 -18.40
N PHE A 57 4.91 1.69 -18.22
CA PHE A 57 5.89 0.74 -17.70
C PHE A 57 7.11 0.63 -18.60
N LYS A 58 6.93 0.56 -19.92
CA LYS A 58 8.05 0.56 -20.87
C LYS A 58 8.96 1.77 -20.66
N TYR A 59 8.38 2.96 -20.49
CA TYR A 59 9.14 4.16 -20.18
C TYR A 59 9.87 4.07 -18.83
N GLN A 60 9.17 3.70 -17.75
CA GLN A 60 9.76 3.59 -16.41
C GLN A 60 10.94 2.60 -16.38
N ILE A 61 10.77 1.42 -16.99
CA ILE A 61 11.80 0.38 -17.06
C ILE A 61 13.01 0.86 -17.88
N LEU A 62 12.78 1.54 -19.01
CA LEU A 62 13.87 2.09 -19.82
C LEU A 62 14.65 3.17 -19.05
N ARG A 63 13.93 4.07 -18.39
CA ARG A 63 14.52 5.15 -17.57
C ARG A 63 15.33 4.59 -16.41
N ASP A 64 14.83 3.57 -15.73
CA ASP A 64 15.55 2.90 -14.64
C ASP A 64 16.86 2.27 -15.14
N LYS A 65 16.82 1.57 -16.27
CA LYS A 65 18.02 0.98 -16.90
C LYS A 65 19.07 2.03 -17.26
N GLN A 66 18.64 3.22 -17.69
CA GLN A 66 19.55 4.32 -18.05
C GLN A 66 20.15 5.05 -16.83
N ASN A 67 19.43 5.10 -15.69
CA ASN A 67 19.80 5.90 -14.52
C ASN A 67 20.38 5.05 -13.37
N TYR A 68 21.19 4.04 -13.70
CA TYR A 68 21.83 3.18 -12.70
C TYR A 68 20.78 2.46 -11.83
N SER A 69 20.01 1.60 -12.51
CA SER A 69 18.88 0.79 -12.03
C SER A 69 18.75 0.63 -10.51
N ASN A 70 17.58 0.99 -10.01
CA ASN A 70 17.17 0.77 -8.62
C ASN A 70 17.10 -0.72 -8.28
N LEU A 71 17.06 -1.60 -9.28
CA LEU A 71 16.99 -3.06 -9.10
C LEU A 71 18.34 -3.70 -8.76
N LYS A 72 19.45 -2.95 -8.70
CA LYS A 72 20.71 -3.48 -8.16
C LYS A 72 20.61 -3.72 -6.65
N LEU A 73 21.06 -4.88 -6.16
CA LEU A 73 20.93 -5.31 -4.76
C LEU A 73 21.36 -4.24 -3.73
N ASP A 74 22.55 -3.65 -3.89
CA ASP A 74 23.04 -2.62 -2.95
C ASP A 74 22.12 -1.39 -2.92
N LYS A 75 21.60 -1.00 -4.08
CA LYS A 75 20.70 0.15 -4.20
C LYS A 75 19.31 -0.16 -3.66
N GLN A 76 18.79 -1.35 -3.92
CA GLN A 76 17.56 -1.83 -3.29
C GLN A 76 17.70 -1.79 -1.77
N SER A 77 18.77 -2.39 -1.23
CA SER A 77 19.03 -2.43 0.21
C SER A 77 19.07 -1.02 0.81
N GLN A 78 19.78 -0.08 0.17
CA GLN A 78 19.85 1.31 0.61
C GLN A 78 18.47 2.01 0.59
N LEU A 79 17.70 1.84 -0.48
CA LEU A 79 16.38 2.49 -0.63
C LEU A 79 15.36 1.92 0.36
N ILE A 80 15.34 0.60 0.55
CA ILE A 80 14.50 -0.07 1.53
C ILE A 80 14.88 0.42 2.93
N SER A 81 16.18 0.36 3.27
CA SER A 81 16.69 0.81 4.57
C SER A 81 16.32 2.25 4.89
N SER A 82 16.45 3.15 3.91
CA SER A 82 16.09 4.56 4.07
C SER A 82 14.60 4.75 4.39
N LYS A 83 13.72 4.02 3.70
CA LYS A 83 12.26 4.07 3.94
C LYS A 83 11.91 3.50 5.31
N THR A 84 12.48 2.34 5.68
CA THR A 84 12.20 1.69 6.97
C THR A 84 12.76 2.50 8.15
N GLU A 85 13.94 3.10 8.02
CA GLU A 85 14.54 3.93 9.06
C GLU A 85 13.73 5.22 9.27
N LYS A 86 13.34 5.89 8.18
CA LYS A 86 12.46 7.06 8.24
C LYS A 86 11.13 6.72 8.92
N PHE A 87 10.53 5.58 8.58
CA PHE A 87 9.30 5.10 9.22
C PHE A 87 9.50 4.88 10.72
N ALA A 88 10.58 4.20 11.13
CA ALA A 88 10.88 3.94 12.54
C ALA A 88 10.99 5.25 13.33
N VAL A 89 11.76 6.23 12.84
CA VAL A 89 11.95 7.52 13.51
C VAL A 89 10.60 8.22 13.73
N ILE A 90 9.81 8.36 12.66
CA ILE A 90 8.49 9.02 12.73
C ILE A 90 7.55 8.27 13.68
N PHE A 91 7.57 6.94 13.66
CA PHE A 91 6.70 6.14 14.50
C PHE A 91 7.12 6.19 15.98
N ILE A 92 8.42 6.19 16.27
CA ILE A 92 8.95 6.32 17.63
C ILE A 92 8.61 7.68 18.23
N ASP A 93 8.67 8.76 17.45
CA ASP A 93 8.25 10.07 17.94
C ASP A 93 6.74 10.13 18.21
N TRP A 94 5.94 9.50 17.35
CA TRP A 94 4.51 9.32 17.62
C TRP A 94 4.27 8.48 18.89
N LEU A 95 5.05 7.42 19.13
CA LEU A 95 4.96 6.57 20.33
C LEU A 95 5.16 7.39 21.61
N LYS A 96 6.21 8.20 21.67
CA LYS A 96 6.49 9.07 22.83
C LYS A 96 5.27 9.95 23.14
N THR A 97 4.71 10.60 22.12
CA THR A 97 3.52 11.44 22.26
C THR A 97 2.26 10.66 22.67
N ASP A 98 2.05 9.43 22.17
CA ASP A 98 0.90 8.59 22.58
C ASP A 98 1.00 8.18 24.05
N PHE A 99 2.19 7.81 24.51
CA PHE A 99 2.46 7.45 25.92
C PHE A 99 2.21 8.63 26.87
N GLU A 100 2.72 9.82 26.54
CA GLU A 100 2.50 11.03 27.35
C GLU A 100 1.01 11.36 27.47
N LYS A 101 0.30 11.40 26.34
CA LYS A 101 -1.14 11.70 26.31
C LYS A 101 -1.97 10.70 27.12
N LYS A 102 -1.66 9.40 27.01
CA LYS A 102 -2.41 8.37 27.73
C LYS A 102 -2.12 8.38 29.22
N SER A 103 -0.89 8.65 29.62
CA SER A 103 -0.54 8.81 31.04
C SER A 103 -1.41 9.91 31.66
N ALA A 104 -1.51 11.08 31.00
CA ALA A 104 -2.32 12.18 31.48
C ALA A 104 -3.83 11.86 31.56
N ILE A 105 -4.38 11.12 30.58
CA ILE A 105 -5.80 10.75 30.53
C ILE A 105 -6.14 9.72 31.62
N LEU A 106 -5.28 8.73 31.84
CA LEU A 106 -5.54 7.66 32.80
C LEU A 106 -5.41 8.15 34.27
N GLU A 107 -4.60 9.18 34.52
CA GLU A 107 -4.47 9.78 35.86
C GLU A 107 -5.69 10.62 36.26
N HIS A 108 -6.39 11.23 35.30
CA HIS A 108 -7.53 12.12 35.52
C HIS A 108 -8.75 11.58 34.80
N HIS A 109 -9.36 10.51 35.34
CA HIS A 109 -10.19 9.56 34.59
C HIS A 109 -11.72 9.75 34.74
N PRO A 110 -12.36 10.87 34.34
CA PRO A 110 -13.78 11.07 34.62
C PRO A 110 -14.71 10.17 33.77
N ASN A 111 -14.27 9.64 32.62
CA ASN A 111 -15.09 8.84 31.70
C ASN A 111 -14.27 7.80 30.88
N PRO A 112 -14.10 6.55 31.36
CA PRO A 112 -13.37 5.50 30.64
C PRO A 112 -14.15 4.98 29.41
N ARG A 113 -13.44 4.69 28.30
CA ARG A 113 -14.04 4.25 27.01
C ARG A 113 -14.03 2.75 26.78
N ASN A 114 -13.21 2.00 27.51
CA ASN A 114 -13.12 0.55 27.40
C ASN A 114 -12.77 -0.08 28.76
N LEU A 115 -12.86 -1.41 28.86
CA LEU A 115 -12.62 -2.14 30.10
C LEU A 115 -11.20 -1.94 30.64
N PHE A 116 -10.20 -1.83 29.78
CA PHE A 116 -8.81 -1.65 30.21
C PHE A 116 -8.58 -0.25 30.79
N GLU A 117 -9.19 0.79 30.19
CA GLU A 117 -9.23 2.14 30.75
C GLU A 117 -9.96 2.15 32.11
N LEU A 118 -11.12 1.50 32.21
CA LEU A 118 -11.88 1.40 33.46
C LEU A 118 -11.04 0.79 34.60
N CYS A 119 -10.22 -0.21 34.30
CA CYS A 119 -9.37 -0.88 35.27
C CYS A 119 -8.00 -0.18 35.48
N GLY A 120 -7.74 0.96 34.84
CA GLY A 120 -6.44 1.63 34.91
C GLY A 120 -5.28 0.82 34.29
N ALA A 121 -5.58 -0.15 33.41
CA ALA A 121 -4.60 -1.06 32.81
C ALA A 121 -3.83 -0.37 31.66
N LYS A 122 -3.01 0.62 32.01
CA LYS A 122 -2.26 1.50 31.09
C LYS A 122 -1.54 0.75 29.96
N LEU A 123 -0.77 -0.28 30.28
CA LEU A 123 0.02 -1.01 29.29
C LEU A 123 -0.83 -1.72 28.25
N LEU A 124 -2.00 -2.29 28.63
CA LEU A 124 -2.90 -2.95 27.70
C LEU A 124 -3.57 -1.95 26.75
N VAL A 125 -4.00 -0.79 27.27
CA VAL A 125 -4.56 0.31 26.48
C VAL A 125 -3.55 0.85 25.47
N THR A 126 -2.30 1.02 25.89
CA THR A 126 -1.24 1.53 25.02
C THR A 126 -0.85 0.51 23.96
N SER A 127 -0.59 -0.74 24.34
CA SER A 127 -0.19 -1.81 23.42
C SER A 127 -1.17 -2.00 22.26
N ASN A 128 -2.48 -2.02 22.54
CA ASN A 128 -3.51 -2.20 21.51
C ASN A 128 -3.56 -1.03 20.50
N SER A 129 -3.34 0.20 20.98
CA SER A 129 -3.28 1.38 20.12
C SER A 129 -2.03 1.39 19.24
N VAL A 130 -0.90 0.99 19.82
CA VAL A 130 0.39 0.92 19.12
C VAL A 130 0.30 -0.08 17.97
N THR A 131 -0.15 -1.32 18.24
CA THR A 131 -0.24 -2.35 17.20
C THR A 131 -1.23 -1.98 16.10
N ARG A 132 -2.35 -1.34 16.43
CA ARG A 132 -3.32 -0.81 15.45
C ARG A 132 -2.75 0.31 14.59
N SER A 133 -2.06 1.26 15.21
CA SER A 133 -1.43 2.40 14.52
C SER A 133 -0.33 1.91 13.57
N LEU A 134 0.53 1.00 14.05
CA LEU A 134 1.59 0.38 13.27
C LEU A 134 1.01 -0.34 12.05
N SER A 135 0.02 -1.22 12.25
CA SER A 135 -0.63 -1.97 11.17
C SER A 135 -1.24 -1.05 10.11
N THR A 136 -1.84 0.06 10.53
CA THR A 136 -2.45 1.03 9.61
C THR A 136 -1.39 1.77 8.78
N LYS A 137 -0.31 2.24 9.42
CA LYS A 137 0.73 3.04 8.75
C LYS A 137 1.64 2.19 7.86
N MET A 138 1.88 0.93 8.23
CA MET A 138 2.72 0.01 7.45
C MET A 138 2.14 -0.31 6.07
N GLY A 139 0.82 -0.20 5.86
CA GLY A 139 0.24 -0.37 4.52
C GLY A 139 0.89 0.54 3.48
N ILE A 140 1.03 1.82 3.81
CA ILE A 140 1.69 2.83 2.95
C ILE A 140 3.18 2.50 2.79
N LEU A 141 3.85 2.01 3.84
CA LEU A 141 5.26 1.61 3.75
C LEU A 141 5.47 0.48 2.72
N TRP A 142 4.56 -0.49 2.63
CA TRP A 142 4.67 -1.56 1.63
C TRP A 142 4.52 -1.04 0.21
N GLU A 143 3.60 -0.10 0.00
CA GLU A 143 3.47 0.61 -1.26
C GLU A 143 4.77 1.37 -1.57
N GLU A 144 5.27 2.19 -0.64
CA GLU A 144 6.53 2.93 -0.81
C GLU A 144 7.74 2.03 -1.12
N ILE A 145 7.82 0.83 -0.54
CA ILE A 145 8.88 -0.14 -0.85
C ILE A 145 8.67 -0.77 -2.23
N ALA A 146 7.43 -1.12 -2.58
CA ALA A 146 7.11 -1.64 -3.92
C ALA A 146 7.44 -0.62 -5.03
N ASP A 147 7.22 0.67 -4.78
CA ASP A 147 7.52 1.79 -5.67
C ASP A 147 9.00 1.94 -6.06
N ILE A 148 9.91 1.24 -5.36
CA ILE A 148 11.32 1.16 -5.77
C ILE A 148 11.44 0.50 -7.15
N SER A 149 10.54 -0.44 -7.46
CA SER A 149 10.54 -1.18 -8.71
C SER A 149 9.91 -0.38 -9.85
N PRO A 150 10.56 -0.29 -11.04
CA PRO A 150 9.94 0.30 -12.22
C PRO A 150 8.81 -0.57 -12.81
N TYR A 151 8.52 -1.73 -12.23
CA TYR A 151 7.41 -2.63 -12.59
C TYR A 151 6.16 -2.41 -11.72
N VAL A 152 6.18 -1.39 -10.87
CA VAL A 152 5.07 -0.97 -10.01
C VAL A 152 4.62 0.44 -10.39
N ILE A 153 3.33 0.70 -10.33
CA ILE A 153 2.74 2.04 -10.30
C ILE A 153 1.82 2.11 -9.09
N ILE A 154 1.99 3.12 -8.25
CA ILE A 154 1.02 3.47 -7.22
C ILE A 154 0.18 4.63 -7.78
N PRO A 155 -1.11 4.43 -8.10
CA PRO A 155 -1.93 5.45 -8.74
C PRO A 155 -1.98 6.77 -7.98
N GLU A 156 -1.96 6.70 -6.64
CA GLU A 156 -1.99 7.88 -5.79
C GLU A 156 -0.67 8.67 -5.87
N PHE A 157 0.48 7.99 -5.93
CA PHE A 157 1.79 8.67 -6.01
C PHE A 157 2.06 9.20 -7.41
N GLU A 158 1.79 8.40 -8.44
CA GLU A 158 2.16 8.74 -9.82
C GLU A 158 1.18 9.71 -10.49
N PHE A 159 -0.11 9.60 -10.15
CA PHE A 159 -1.20 10.35 -10.79
C PHE A 159 -2.03 11.18 -9.81
N GLY A 160 -1.82 11.08 -8.49
CA GLY A 160 -2.66 11.77 -7.52
C GLY A 160 -4.11 11.26 -7.49
N ILE A 161 -4.34 10.03 -7.93
CA ILE A 161 -5.67 9.41 -8.08
C ILE A 161 -5.76 8.19 -7.17
N LYS A 162 -6.79 8.19 -6.33
CA LYS A 162 -7.16 7.02 -5.55
C LYS A 162 -8.18 6.18 -6.31
N ILE A 163 -7.84 4.91 -6.57
CA ILE A 163 -8.76 3.94 -7.15
C ILE A 163 -9.26 3.04 -6.03
N LYS A 164 -10.56 3.01 -5.80
CA LYS A 164 -11.16 2.22 -4.71
C LYS A 164 -10.83 0.74 -4.91
N GLY A 165 -10.17 0.14 -3.91
CA GLY A 165 -9.78 -1.27 -3.90
C GLY A 165 -8.47 -1.60 -4.61
N ILE A 166 -7.82 -0.63 -5.25
CA ILE A 166 -6.52 -0.80 -5.91
C ILE A 166 -5.48 0.02 -5.15
N ASP A 167 -4.52 -0.68 -4.58
CA ASP A 167 -3.39 -0.08 -3.88
C ASP A 167 -2.21 0.10 -4.87
N ILE A 168 -1.96 -0.91 -5.73
CA ILE A 168 -0.86 -0.89 -6.71
C ILE A 168 -1.27 -1.48 -8.06
N ILE A 169 -0.55 -1.11 -9.12
CA ILE A 169 -0.67 -1.66 -10.48
C ILE A 169 0.69 -2.25 -10.85
N LEU A 170 0.70 -3.46 -11.41
CA LEU A 170 1.91 -4.24 -11.67
C LEU A 170 2.03 -4.60 -13.14
N PHE A 171 3.27 -4.68 -13.63
CA PHE A 171 3.59 -5.31 -14.90
C PHE A 171 4.26 -6.66 -14.68
N ILE A 172 3.51 -7.75 -14.84
CA ILE A 172 3.97 -9.12 -14.60
C ILE A 172 3.69 -9.97 -15.84
N GLY A 173 4.72 -10.60 -16.41
CA GLY A 173 4.56 -11.52 -17.53
C GLY A 173 3.79 -10.90 -18.70
N GLU A 174 4.19 -9.69 -19.10
CA GLU A 174 3.55 -8.89 -20.17
C GLU A 174 2.11 -8.45 -19.90
N SER A 175 1.58 -8.71 -18.70
CA SER A 175 0.23 -8.34 -18.30
C SER A 175 0.23 -7.23 -17.26
N ILE A 176 -0.71 -6.29 -17.42
CA ILE A 176 -1.02 -5.29 -16.40
C ILE A 176 -1.98 -5.92 -15.38
N LYS A 177 -1.61 -5.89 -14.10
CA LYS A 177 -2.42 -6.39 -12.99
C LYS A 177 -2.85 -5.23 -12.09
N PHE A 178 -4.13 -5.18 -11.76
CA PHE A 178 -4.67 -4.24 -10.77
C PHE A 178 -4.78 -4.94 -9.43
N ALA A 179 -4.07 -4.44 -8.42
CA ALA A 179 -3.88 -5.21 -7.20
C ALA A 179 -4.25 -4.46 -5.92
N GLN A 180 -4.80 -5.22 -4.99
CA GLN A 180 -4.91 -4.82 -3.59
C GLN A 180 -3.75 -5.42 -2.81
N LEU A 181 -3.05 -4.59 -2.03
CA LEU A 181 -1.89 -4.98 -1.23
C LEU A 181 -2.26 -4.98 0.25
N LYS A 182 -1.98 -6.07 0.94
CA LYS A 182 -2.16 -6.21 2.39
C LYS A 182 -0.89 -6.72 3.03
N THR A 183 -0.71 -6.49 4.33
CA THR A 183 0.47 -6.96 5.06
C THR A 183 0.53 -8.49 5.07
N LEU A 184 -0.58 -9.16 5.44
CA LEU A 184 -0.64 -10.60 5.71
C LEU A 184 -1.81 -11.28 4.98
N LYS A 185 -1.70 -12.60 4.78
CA LYS A 185 -2.71 -13.44 4.12
C LYS A 185 -4.07 -13.41 4.84
N GLY A 186 -4.03 -13.22 6.16
CA GLY A 186 -5.20 -13.21 7.05
C GLY A 186 -5.81 -11.83 7.31
N THR A 187 -5.36 -10.75 6.64
CA THR A 187 -5.78 -9.37 6.99
C THR A 187 -7.28 -9.11 6.82
N LEU A 188 -7.98 -9.79 5.90
CA LEU A 188 -9.41 -9.54 5.69
C LEU A 188 -10.29 -10.36 6.64
N THR A 189 -11.18 -9.67 7.35
CA THR A 189 -12.14 -10.25 8.29
C THR A 189 -13.58 -9.96 7.87
N GLY A 190 -14.49 -10.92 8.10
CA GLY A 190 -15.93 -10.76 7.86
C GLY A 190 -16.30 -10.16 6.50
N SER A 191 -17.03 -9.04 6.54
CA SER A 191 -17.54 -8.31 5.36
C SER A 191 -16.47 -7.74 4.44
N GLN A 192 -15.22 -7.61 4.91
CA GLN A 192 -14.13 -7.03 4.12
C GLN A 192 -13.78 -7.90 2.90
N LYS A 193 -14.00 -9.22 2.97
CA LYS A 193 -13.71 -10.16 1.87
C LYS A 193 -14.61 -9.90 0.67
N ASN A 194 -15.92 -9.83 0.90
CA ASN A 194 -16.92 -9.58 -0.14
C ASN A 194 -16.71 -8.20 -0.77
N ARG A 195 -16.34 -7.21 0.05
CA ARG A 195 -15.99 -5.88 -0.43
C ARG A 195 -14.76 -5.90 -1.33
N ALA A 196 -13.66 -6.48 -0.89
CA ALA A 196 -12.43 -6.60 -1.68
C ALA A 196 -12.69 -7.30 -3.02
N LYS A 197 -13.50 -8.38 -3.01
CA LYS A 197 -13.93 -9.06 -4.24
C LYS A 197 -14.68 -8.12 -5.20
N LYS A 198 -15.70 -7.41 -4.71
CA LYS A 198 -16.48 -6.47 -5.52
C LYS A 198 -15.61 -5.38 -6.12
N GLU A 199 -14.71 -4.81 -5.32
CA GLU A 199 -13.82 -3.74 -5.76
C GLU A 199 -12.80 -4.23 -6.78
N LEU A 200 -12.22 -5.42 -6.63
CA LEU A 200 -11.21 -5.94 -7.55
C LEU A 200 -11.78 -6.46 -8.87
N ILE A 201 -12.93 -7.15 -8.85
CA ILE A 201 -13.43 -7.88 -10.02
C ILE A 201 -13.84 -6.99 -11.21
N ILE A 202 -14.02 -5.69 -10.98
CA ILE A 202 -14.35 -4.73 -12.05
C ILE A 202 -13.12 -4.38 -12.92
N HIS A 203 -11.91 -4.72 -12.45
CA HIS A 203 -10.67 -4.39 -13.13
C HIS A 203 -10.18 -5.56 -13.98
N ASP A 204 -9.45 -5.24 -15.05
CA ASP A 204 -8.81 -6.26 -15.88
C ASP A 204 -7.65 -6.90 -15.10
N ASN A 205 -7.56 -8.23 -15.14
CA ASN A 205 -6.53 -9.00 -14.45
C ASN A 205 -6.34 -8.62 -12.96
N PRO A 206 -7.37 -8.76 -12.12
CA PRO A 206 -7.27 -8.42 -10.72
C PRO A 206 -6.29 -9.35 -9.99
N LEU A 207 -5.67 -8.85 -8.93
CA LEU A 207 -4.72 -9.61 -8.11
C LEU A 207 -4.86 -9.22 -6.64
N PHE A 208 -4.83 -10.21 -5.75
CA PHE A 208 -4.80 -9.97 -4.31
C PHE A 208 -3.44 -10.33 -3.73
N ILE A 209 -2.80 -9.39 -3.05
CA ILE A 209 -1.39 -9.53 -2.65
C ILE A 209 -1.26 -9.45 -1.13
N SER A 210 -0.44 -10.35 -0.60
CA SER A 210 0.10 -10.24 0.75
C SER A 210 1.60 -9.91 0.69
N ALA A 211 2.02 -8.79 1.28
CA ALA A 211 3.41 -8.38 1.32
C ALA A 211 4.31 -9.43 1.99
N PHE A 212 3.79 -10.14 3.01
CA PHE A 212 4.50 -11.22 3.68
C PHE A 212 3.75 -12.54 3.57
N ASP A 213 4.49 -13.63 3.47
CA ASP A 213 3.93 -14.98 3.53
C ASP A 213 3.84 -15.45 4.99
N LEU A 214 2.85 -14.91 5.72
CA LEU A 214 2.57 -15.32 7.09
C LEU A 214 1.07 -15.57 7.29
N GLY A 215 0.77 -16.61 8.06
CA GLY A 215 -0.58 -17.07 8.36
C GLY A 215 -1.32 -17.68 7.16
N ASP A 216 -2.59 -17.99 7.36
CA ASP A 216 -3.44 -18.57 6.32
C ASP A 216 -4.25 -17.52 5.57
N TRP A 217 -4.58 -17.84 4.33
CA TRP A 217 -5.39 -16.98 3.49
C TRP A 217 -6.85 -16.95 3.94
N THR A 218 -7.31 -15.75 4.29
CA THR A 218 -8.73 -15.52 4.55
C THR A 218 -9.47 -15.08 3.29
N PHE A 219 -8.78 -14.59 2.26
CA PHE A 219 -9.33 -14.25 0.95
C PHE A 219 -9.12 -15.38 -0.07
N ASN A 220 -10.21 -15.84 -0.67
CA ASN A 220 -10.22 -16.88 -1.70
C ASN A 220 -11.30 -16.54 -2.72
N ASP A 221 -10.92 -16.36 -3.99
CA ASP A 221 -11.86 -16.21 -5.09
C ASP A 221 -11.28 -16.85 -6.36
N PRO A 222 -12.05 -17.65 -7.12
CA PRO A 222 -11.53 -18.33 -8.31
C PRO A 222 -11.17 -17.38 -9.46
N LYS A 223 -11.68 -16.14 -9.46
CA LYS A 223 -11.43 -15.15 -10.52
C LYS A 223 -10.34 -14.15 -10.15
N ILE A 224 -9.95 -14.09 -8.88
CA ILE A 224 -8.95 -13.16 -8.37
C ILE A 224 -7.77 -13.99 -7.84
N PRO A 225 -6.73 -14.21 -8.66
CA PRO A 225 -5.52 -14.88 -8.19
C PRO A 225 -4.89 -14.12 -7.03
N ARG A 226 -4.02 -14.81 -6.31
CA ARG A 226 -3.37 -14.29 -5.12
C ARG A 226 -1.93 -14.76 -5.04
N ILE A 227 -1.06 -13.88 -4.56
CA ILE A 227 0.37 -14.13 -4.39
C ILE A 227 0.84 -13.54 -3.05
N ALA A 228 1.89 -14.10 -2.47
CA ALA A 228 2.39 -13.64 -1.18
C ALA A 228 3.91 -13.65 -1.06
N GLY A 229 4.44 -12.78 -0.19
CA GLY A 229 5.84 -12.80 0.24
C GLY A 229 6.80 -12.83 -0.94
N LYS A 230 7.72 -13.80 -0.92
CA LYS A 230 8.77 -13.95 -1.94
C LYS A 230 8.25 -13.94 -3.38
N GLU A 231 7.10 -14.55 -3.65
CA GLU A 231 6.51 -14.56 -5.00
C GLU A 231 6.14 -13.15 -5.46
N PHE A 232 5.52 -12.35 -4.59
CA PHE A 232 5.15 -10.97 -4.89
C PHE A 232 6.39 -10.11 -5.18
N TRP A 233 7.34 -10.08 -4.24
CA TRP A 233 8.53 -9.24 -4.37
C TRP A 233 9.38 -9.64 -5.57
N HIS A 234 9.51 -10.95 -5.83
CA HIS A 234 10.22 -11.45 -7.00
C HIS A 234 9.58 -11.01 -8.33
N ASN A 235 8.24 -11.03 -8.42
CA ASN A 235 7.53 -10.59 -9.62
C ASN A 235 7.72 -9.09 -9.93
N ILE A 236 8.14 -8.29 -8.95
CA ILE A 236 8.50 -6.89 -9.14
C ILE A 236 10.02 -6.66 -9.05
N HIS A 237 10.81 -7.74 -9.16
CA HIS A 237 12.28 -7.70 -9.14
C HIS A 237 12.90 -7.11 -7.86
N ILE A 238 12.18 -7.15 -6.75
CA ILE A 238 12.70 -6.76 -5.43
C ILE A 238 13.14 -8.02 -4.67
N ASP A 239 14.33 -7.96 -4.07
CA ASP A 239 14.84 -9.05 -3.25
C ASP A 239 14.08 -9.13 -1.92
N TYR A 240 13.40 -10.25 -1.69
CA TYR A 240 12.56 -10.44 -0.52
C TYR A 240 13.36 -10.49 0.77
N ASP A 241 14.56 -11.06 0.76
CA ASP A 241 15.37 -11.23 1.97
C ASP A 241 15.87 -9.87 2.47
N LEU A 242 16.15 -8.93 1.55
CA LEU A 242 16.41 -7.52 1.89
C LEU A 242 15.19 -6.85 2.55
N VAL A 243 13.99 -7.04 1.99
CA VAL A 243 12.75 -6.48 2.55
C VAL A 243 12.53 -7.02 3.97
N GLU A 244 12.60 -8.34 4.14
CA GLU A 244 12.39 -8.99 5.43
C GLU A 244 13.42 -8.52 6.47
N THR A 245 14.71 -8.45 6.10
CA THR A 245 15.78 -8.03 7.00
C THR A 245 15.58 -6.59 7.50
N HIS A 246 15.35 -5.64 6.60
CA HIS A 246 15.18 -4.24 6.97
C HIS A 246 13.89 -3.98 7.77
N VAL A 247 12.80 -4.67 7.43
CA VAL A 247 11.54 -4.58 8.17
C VAL A 247 11.68 -5.17 9.57
N LYS A 248 12.38 -6.31 9.72
CA LYS A 248 12.66 -6.89 11.03
C LYS A 248 13.46 -5.92 11.91
N ASN A 249 14.53 -5.35 11.37
CA ASN A 249 15.36 -4.37 12.09
C ASN A 249 14.54 -3.15 12.53
N MET A 250 13.69 -2.64 11.63
CA MET A 250 12.76 -1.53 11.91
C MET A 250 11.80 -1.88 13.06
N LEU A 251 11.16 -3.04 13.00
CA LEU A 251 10.21 -3.47 14.03
C LEU A 251 10.89 -3.70 15.38
N GLN A 252 12.08 -4.31 15.40
CA GLN A 252 12.86 -4.49 16.63
C GLN A 252 13.26 -3.16 17.28
N LYS A 253 13.63 -2.17 16.46
CA LYS A 253 13.94 -0.82 16.95
C LYS A 253 12.71 -0.14 17.58
N ILE A 254 11.54 -0.28 16.95
CA ILE A 254 10.27 0.24 17.47
C ILE A 254 9.89 -0.47 18.77
N ASP A 255 10.02 -1.80 18.81
CA ASP A 255 9.72 -2.62 19.98
C ASP A 255 10.61 -2.27 21.18
N GLN A 256 11.91 -2.08 20.94
CA GLN A 256 12.83 -1.60 21.97
C GLN A 256 12.41 -0.23 22.53
N ALA A 257 12.10 0.72 21.66
CA ALA A 257 11.63 2.05 22.10
C ALA A 257 10.31 1.97 22.89
N PHE A 258 9.40 1.07 22.49
CA PHE A 258 8.17 0.81 23.23
C PHE A 258 8.46 0.23 24.63
N ALA A 259 9.34 -0.76 24.74
CA ALA A 259 9.72 -1.37 26.01
C ALA A 259 10.34 -0.34 26.97
N GLU A 260 11.24 0.51 26.48
CA GLU A 260 11.84 1.58 27.27
C GLU A 260 10.79 2.56 27.82
N LEU A 261 9.81 2.95 26.99
CA LEU A 261 8.70 3.81 27.43
C LEU A 261 7.75 3.11 28.40
N ALA A 262 7.55 1.80 28.26
CA ALA A 262 6.69 1.02 29.16
C ALA A 262 7.26 0.85 30.56
N THR A 263 8.59 0.98 30.72
CA THR A 263 9.27 0.90 32.03
C THR A 263 9.34 2.23 32.79
N LYS A 264 8.92 3.35 32.17
CA LYS A 264 8.85 4.68 32.77
C LYS A 264 7.45 4.97 33.32
#